data_AF-A0A1Z5RNS6-F1
#
_entry.id   AF-A0A1Z5RNS6-F1
#
_cell.length_a   1.000
_cell.length_b   1.000
_cell.length_c   1.000
_cell.angle_alpha   90.00
_cell.angle_beta   90.00
_cell.angle_gamma   90.00
#
_symmetry.space_group_name_H-M   'P 1'
#
loop_
_entity.id
_entity.type
_entity.pdbx_description
1 polymer ?
#
loop_
_entity_poly.entity_id
_entity_poly.type
_entity_poly.pdbx_seq_one_letter_code
_entity_poly.pdbx_strand_id
1 'polypeptide(L)'
;MRWWWRPTAASSLHDEGFGGPAPEKLAAELLWLGQKMAECGAAREAVVLFGAAERLGSRALVAEPALQVSLLRLAVFLLKHANSREFEQSAGGKDDKAAVAEQRMAMLRSWLPLLCRGSNGTDAPVLTSRERPEMVAVLEDMIDKLSWEQQEEALSLWLHHFAACPDTDWPNLESCYTRWYAESRRLLA
;
A
#
# COMPACT_ATOMS: atom_id res chain seq x y z
N MET A 1 31.83 2.65 57.69
CA MET A 1 30.78 3.26 56.85
C MET A 1 29.84 2.10 56.48
N ARG A 2 28.69 1.79 57.12
CA ARG A 2 27.45 2.57 57.40
C ARG A 2 27.04 3.29 56.09
N TRP A 3 25.95 3.01 55.36
CA TRP A 3 24.66 2.33 55.60
C TRP A 3 24.14 1.71 54.26
N TRP A 4 23.78 0.43 54.18
CA TRP A 4 22.41 -0.12 54.13
C TRP A 4 21.47 0.57 53.13
N TRP A 5 21.21 -0.08 52.00
CA TRP A 5 19.97 0.10 51.23
C TRP A 5 19.48 -1.28 50.75
N ARG A 6 18.31 -1.68 51.25
CA ARG A 6 17.45 -2.73 50.70
C ARG A 6 16.22 -2.06 50.06
N PRO A 7 15.50 -2.77 49.18
CA PRO A 7 14.76 -2.21 48.07
C PRO A 7 13.39 -1.68 48.47
N THR A 8 12.94 -0.61 47.82
CA THR A 8 11.54 -0.17 47.85
C THR A 8 10.87 -0.59 46.56
N ALA A 9 9.94 -1.55 46.68
CA ALA A 9 8.88 -1.74 45.72
C ALA A 9 7.93 -0.53 45.75
N ALA A 10 7.17 -0.39 44.65
CA ALA A 10 6.12 0.58 44.39
C ALA A 10 6.59 1.98 43.93
N SER A 11 6.52 2.20 42.62
CA SER A 11 5.33 2.90 42.13
C SER A 11 4.92 2.35 40.78
N SER A 12 3.75 1.75 40.78
CA SER A 12 2.91 1.51 39.62
C SER A 12 2.93 2.68 38.67
N LEU A 13 3.35 2.41 37.43
CA LEU A 13 2.58 2.70 36.22
C LEU A 13 1.46 3.71 36.42
N HIS A 14 1.83 4.98 36.40
CA HIS A 14 1.02 6.01 35.77
C HIS A 14 1.98 6.77 34.86
N ASP A 15 2.33 6.12 33.75
CA ASP A 15 2.56 6.89 32.55
C ASP A 15 1.15 7.28 32.07
N GLU A 16 0.70 8.45 32.50
CA GLU A 16 -0.41 9.15 31.83
C GLU A 16 0.09 9.64 30.46
N GLY A 17 0.50 8.70 29.62
CA GLY A 17 1.04 8.92 28.30
C GLY A 17 -0.10 8.89 27.29
N PHE A 18 -0.61 10.07 26.93
CA PHE A 18 -1.32 10.37 25.68
C PHE A 18 -2.04 9.16 25.04
N GLY A 19 -3.11 8.70 25.70
CA GLY A 19 -3.86 7.50 25.31
C GLY A 19 -4.68 7.71 24.03
N GLY A 20 -4.01 7.85 22.89
CA GLY A 20 -4.63 7.73 21.58
C GLY A 20 -5.18 6.32 21.37
N PRO A 21 -6.12 6.13 20.44
CA PRO A 21 -6.59 4.78 20.10
C PRO A 21 -5.40 3.92 19.67
N ALA A 22 -5.43 2.63 20.04
CA ALA A 22 -4.42 1.67 19.59
C ALA A 22 -4.24 1.79 18.06
N PRO A 23 -3.00 1.77 17.55
CA PRO A 23 -2.71 1.99 16.13
C PRO A 23 -3.50 1.04 15.21
N GLU A 24 -3.76 -0.18 15.68
CA GLU A 24 -4.58 -1.17 14.99
C GLU A 24 -6.05 -0.74 14.88
N LYS A 25 -6.59 -0.14 15.95
CA LYS A 25 -7.94 0.43 15.93
C LYS A 25 -7.99 1.57 14.92
N LEU A 26 -7.02 2.49 14.94
CA LEU A 26 -6.98 3.58 13.97
C LEU A 26 -6.94 3.06 12.52
N ALA A 27 -6.16 2.02 12.26
CA ALA A 27 -6.09 1.44 10.92
C ALA A 27 -7.38 0.70 10.49
N ALA A 28 -8.06 0.04 11.43
CA ALA A 28 -9.38 -0.54 11.19
C ALA A 28 -10.42 0.55 10.89
N GLU A 29 -10.37 1.68 11.61
CA GLU A 29 -11.22 2.85 11.35
C GLU A 29 -10.88 3.50 9.99
N LEU A 30 -9.61 3.54 9.59
CA LEU A 30 -9.21 4.02 8.26
C LEU A 30 -9.73 3.10 7.14
N LEU A 31 -9.68 1.78 7.35
CA LEU A 31 -10.27 0.82 6.42
C LEU A 31 -11.78 1.04 6.30
N TRP A 32 -12.47 1.13 7.44
CA TRP A 32 -13.91 1.39 7.49
C TRP A 32 -14.26 2.73 6.84
N LEU A 33 -13.49 3.79 7.10
CA LEU A 33 -13.70 5.10 6.49
C LEU A 33 -13.53 5.04 4.97
N GLY A 34 -12.50 4.37 4.47
CA GLY A 34 -12.32 4.17 3.02
C GLY A 34 -13.50 3.44 2.38
N GLN A 35 -14.00 2.38 3.04
CA GLN A 35 -15.19 1.66 2.59
C GLN A 35 -16.44 2.54 2.60
N LYS A 36 -16.64 3.33 3.67
CA LYS A 36 -17.79 4.26 3.77
C LYS A 36 -17.72 5.38 2.76
N MET A 37 -16.53 5.92 2.50
CA MET A 37 -16.34 6.90 1.43
C MET A 37 -16.75 6.30 0.09
N ALA A 38 -16.36 5.05 -0.20
CA ALA A 38 -16.78 4.37 -1.42
C ALA A 38 -18.30 4.15 -1.51
N GLU A 39 -18.94 3.69 -0.43
CA GLU A 39 -20.40 3.52 -0.33
C GLU A 39 -21.17 4.83 -0.54
N CYS A 40 -20.60 5.96 -0.11
CA CYS A 40 -21.18 7.30 -0.26
C CYS A 40 -20.84 7.97 -1.60
N GLY A 41 -20.16 7.28 -2.53
CA GLY A 41 -19.76 7.84 -3.83
C GLY A 41 -18.49 8.70 -3.82
N ALA A 42 -17.76 8.74 -2.70
CA ALA A 42 -16.49 9.45 -2.51
C ALA A 42 -15.25 8.53 -2.63
N ALA A 43 -15.36 7.45 -3.42
CA ALA A 43 -14.26 6.48 -3.61
C ALA A 43 -13.03 7.14 -4.23
N ARG A 44 -13.23 8.10 -5.14
CA ARG A 44 -12.14 8.80 -5.82
C ARG A 44 -11.32 9.62 -4.82
N GLU A 45 -11.99 10.38 -3.95
CA GLU A 45 -11.37 11.18 -2.92
C GLU A 45 -10.57 10.32 -1.96
N ALA A 46 -11.09 9.14 -1.58
CA ALA A 46 -10.37 8.18 -0.76
C ALA A 46 -9.07 7.71 -1.45
N VAL A 47 -9.14 7.35 -2.73
CA VAL A 47 -7.96 6.97 -3.52
C VAL A 47 -6.95 8.10 -3.62
N VAL A 48 -7.40 9.34 -3.90
CA VAL A 48 -6.51 10.50 -4.03
C VAL A 48 -5.80 10.82 -2.72
N LEU A 49 -6.54 10.87 -1.61
CA LEU A 49 -5.98 11.16 -0.29
C LEU A 49 -5.01 10.06 0.16
N PHE A 50 -5.38 8.80 -0.07
CA PHE A 50 -4.55 7.67 0.30
C PHE A 50 -3.29 7.61 -0.58
N GLY A 51 -3.41 7.82 -1.89
CA GLY A 51 -2.29 7.88 -2.83
C GLY A 51 -1.30 9.00 -2.50
N ALA A 52 -1.78 10.14 -2.01
CA ALA A 52 -0.94 11.25 -1.56
C ALA A 52 -0.21 11.00 -0.23
N ALA A 53 -0.54 9.93 0.50
CA ALA A 53 -0.01 9.62 1.82
C ALA A 53 1.31 8.82 1.77
N GLU A 54 2.26 9.22 0.93
CA GLU A 54 3.56 8.52 0.72
C GLU A 54 4.37 8.36 2.03
N ARG A 55 4.35 9.39 2.89
CA ARG A 55 4.99 9.33 4.21
C ARG A 55 4.35 8.29 5.12
N LEU A 56 3.05 8.05 4.99
CA LEU A 56 2.37 6.99 5.73
C LEU A 56 2.73 5.63 5.15
N GLY A 57 2.71 5.48 3.83
CA GLY A 57 3.09 4.25 3.13
C GLY A 57 4.52 3.78 3.47
N SER A 58 5.48 4.70 3.45
CA SER A 58 6.86 4.42 3.88
C SER A 58 6.98 4.02 5.35
N ARG A 59 6.25 4.69 6.26
CA ARG A 59 6.21 4.33 7.68
C ARG A 59 5.51 3.00 7.93
N ALA A 60 4.55 2.62 7.09
CA ALA A 60 3.86 1.34 7.18
C ALA A 60 4.84 0.16 7.06
N LEU A 61 5.95 0.30 6.31
CA LEU A 61 6.95 -0.77 6.14
C LEU A 61 7.64 -1.20 7.45
N VAL A 62 7.67 -0.32 8.44
CA VAL A 62 8.31 -0.55 9.75
C VAL A 62 7.30 -0.55 10.90
N ALA A 63 6.01 -0.52 10.58
CA ALA A 63 4.95 -0.60 11.56
C ALA A 63 4.84 -2.01 12.15
N GLU A 64 4.20 -2.11 13.33
CA GLU A 64 3.83 -3.39 13.93
C GLU A 64 3.01 -4.26 12.95
N PRO A 65 3.18 -5.61 12.94
CA PRO A 65 2.55 -6.47 11.94
C PRO A 65 1.02 -6.30 11.84
N ALA A 66 0.32 -6.17 12.97
CA ALA A 66 -1.13 -5.98 12.97
C ALA A 66 -1.58 -4.68 12.27
N LEU A 67 -0.80 -3.60 12.42
CA LEU A 67 -1.01 -2.34 11.72
C LEU A 67 -0.72 -2.49 10.21
N GLN A 68 0.35 -3.20 9.85
CA GLN A 68 0.67 -3.49 8.44
C GLN A 68 -0.47 -4.23 7.74
N VAL A 69 -1.08 -5.24 8.40
CA VAL A 69 -2.22 -5.99 7.86
C VAL A 69 -3.38 -5.07 7.50
N SER A 70 -3.79 -4.20 8.43
CA SER A 70 -4.92 -3.30 8.22
C SER A 70 -4.67 -2.30 7.10
N LEU A 71 -3.47 -1.71 7.05
CA LEU A 71 -3.07 -0.79 5.99
C LEU A 71 -2.97 -1.48 4.63
N LEU A 72 -2.46 -2.72 4.59
CA LEU A 72 -2.40 -3.52 3.36
C LEU A 72 -3.81 -3.82 2.84
N ARG A 73 -4.75 -4.17 3.71
CA ARG A 73 -6.16 -4.39 3.32
C ARG A 73 -6.80 -3.12 2.74
N LEU A 74 -6.54 -1.96 3.35
CA LEU A 74 -7.01 -0.68 2.81
C LEU A 74 -6.35 -0.37 1.46
N ALA A 75 -5.05 -0.61 1.32
CA ALA A 75 -4.33 -0.42 0.05
C ALA A 75 -4.90 -1.30 -1.06
N VAL A 76 -5.13 -2.59 -0.78
CA VAL A 76 -5.75 -3.52 -1.74
C VAL A 76 -7.16 -3.06 -2.13
N PHE A 77 -7.97 -2.64 -1.16
CA PHE A 77 -9.31 -2.11 -1.42
C PHE A 77 -9.26 -0.87 -2.34
N LEU A 78 -8.42 0.11 -2.02
CA LEU A 78 -8.33 1.36 -2.78
C LEU A 78 -7.62 1.21 -4.13
N LEU A 79 -6.67 0.28 -4.28
CA LEU A 79 -6.07 -0.05 -5.58
C LEU A 79 -7.10 -0.63 -6.54
N LYS A 80 -8.01 -1.48 -6.05
CA LYS A 80 -9.15 -1.97 -6.85
C LYS A 80 -10.04 -0.82 -7.31
N HIS A 81 -10.30 0.17 -6.44
CA HIS A 81 -11.04 1.38 -6.82
C HIS A 81 -10.27 2.25 -7.83
N ALA A 82 -8.97 2.48 -7.64
CA ALA A 82 -8.13 3.25 -8.57
C ALA A 82 -8.08 2.64 -9.98
N ASN A 83 -8.27 1.32 -10.07
CA ASN A 83 -8.32 0.58 -11.34
C ASN A 83 -9.74 0.44 -11.93
N SER A 84 -10.78 0.92 -11.25
CA SER A 84 -12.17 0.73 -11.67
C SER A 84 -12.59 1.68 -12.78
N ARG A 85 -13.64 1.31 -13.52
CA ARG A 85 -14.20 2.16 -14.60
C ARG A 85 -14.85 3.42 -14.03
N GLU A 86 -15.45 3.32 -12.86
CA GLU A 86 -16.07 4.44 -12.14
C GLU A 86 -15.02 5.51 -11.83
N PHE A 87 -13.81 5.10 -11.43
CA PHE A 87 -12.70 6.01 -11.20
C PHE A 87 -12.29 6.76 -12.47
N GLU A 88 -12.22 6.08 -13.62
CA GLU A 88 -11.93 6.72 -14.92
C GLU A 88 -13.03 7.69 -15.35
N GLN A 89 -14.28 7.30 -15.18
CA GLN A 89 -15.45 8.10 -15.61
C GLN A 89 -15.71 9.31 -14.71
N SER A 90 -15.26 9.25 -13.46
CA SER A 90 -15.32 10.39 -12.53
C SER A 90 -14.41 11.55 -12.93
N ALA A 91 -13.55 11.36 -13.94
CA ALA A 91 -12.65 12.34 -14.50
C ALA A 91 -13.18 12.78 -15.88
N GLY A 92 -13.49 14.06 -16.06
CA GLY A 92 -14.04 14.65 -17.28
C GLY A 92 -12.98 15.18 -18.25
N GLY A 93 -12.94 14.68 -19.48
CA GLY A 93 -12.10 15.26 -20.54
C GLY A 93 -10.66 14.74 -20.59
N LYS A 94 -9.78 15.45 -21.31
CA LYS A 94 -8.41 14.99 -21.64
C LYS A 94 -7.40 15.27 -20.51
N ASP A 95 -7.45 16.46 -19.90
CA ASP A 95 -6.58 16.82 -18.77
C ASP A 95 -6.83 15.92 -17.55
N ASP A 96 -8.06 15.46 -17.42
CA ASP A 96 -8.50 14.54 -16.38
C ASP A 96 -7.94 13.12 -16.55
N LYS A 97 -7.59 12.68 -17.77
CA LYS A 97 -6.91 11.40 -17.99
C LYS A 97 -5.48 11.41 -17.46
N ALA A 98 -4.76 12.52 -17.66
CA ALA A 98 -3.42 12.68 -17.10
C ALA A 98 -3.48 12.73 -15.56
N ALA A 99 -4.47 13.40 -14.99
CA ALA A 99 -4.72 13.39 -13.56
C ALA A 99 -5.01 11.98 -13.02
N VAL A 100 -5.84 11.19 -13.71
CA VAL A 100 -6.13 9.80 -13.34
C VAL A 100 -4.88 8.93 -13.36
N ALA A 101 -4.03 9.06 -14.39
CA ALA A 101 -2.76 8.35 -14.47
C ALA A 101 -1.82 8.73 -13.31
N GLU A 102 -1.72 10.02 -12.99
CA GLU A 102 -0.90 10.47 -11.85
C GLU A 102 -1.47 9.99 -10.50
N GLN A 103 -2.80 9.95 -10.34
CA GLN A 103 -3.43 9.42 -9.13
C GLN A 103 -3.15 7.92 -8.94
N ARG A 104 -3.15 7.13 -10.03
CA ARG A 104 -2.72 5.72 -10.02
C ARG A 104 -1.25 5.59 -9.68
N MET A 105 -0.41 6.43 -10.26
CA MET A 105 1.02 6.42 -9.97
C MET A 105 1.30 6.79 -8.51
N ALA A 106 0.60 7.77 -7.94
CA ALA A 106 0.68 8.12 -6.53
C ALA A 106 0.29 6.93 -5.62
N MET A 107 -0.76 6.19 -5.98
CA MET A 107 -1.13 4.96 -5.28
C MET A 107 -0.02 3.91 -5.32
N LEU A 108 0.59 3.67 -6.50
CA LEU A 108 1.69 2.73 -6.66
C LEU A 108 2.92 3.15 -5.85
N ARG A 109 3.37 4.40 -5.99
CA ARG A 109 4.52 4.93 -5.24
C ARG A 109 4.35 4.76 -3.73
N SER A 110 3.18 5.13 -3.22
CA SER A 110 2.91 5.13 -1.79
C SER A 110 2.72 3.73 -1.22
N TRP A 111 2.09 2.81 -1.95
CA TRP A 111 1.56 1.57 -1.34
C TRP A 111 2.09 0.26 -1.93
N LEU A 112 2.62 0.25 -3.15
CA LEU A 112 3.28 -0.93 -3.71
C LEU A 112 4.42 -1.47 -2.81
N PRO A 113 5.25 -0.62 -2.17
CA PRO A 113 6.27 -1.09 -1.22
C PRO A 113 5.69 -1.96 -0.10
N LEU A 114 4.51 -1.59 0.42
CA LEU A 114 3.85 -2.33 1.49
C LEU A 114 3.30 -3.66 0.99
N LEU A 115 2.78 -3.72 -0.24
CA LEU A 115 2.36 -4.99 -0.84
C LEU A 115 3.52 -5.98 -0.98
N CYS A 116 4.71 -5.51 -1.38
CA CYS A 116 5.89 -6.36 -1.52
C CYS A 116 6.45 -6.81 -0.16
N ARG A 117 6.55 -5.90 0.82
CA ARG A 117 7.30 -6.16 2.06
C ARG A 117 6.44 -6.51 3.28
N GLY A 118 5.21 -6.00 3.35
CA GLY A 118 4.35 -6.09 4.54
C GLY A 118 3.68 -7.45 4.76
N SER A 119 3.85 -8.41 3.84
CA SER A 119 3.22 -9.74 3.94
C SER A 119 4.08 -10.79 4.67
N ASN A 120 5.27 -10.42 5.14
CA ASN A 120 6.29 -11.37 5.63
C ASN A 120 6.30 -11.55 7.16
N GLY A 121 5.36 -10.94 7.89
CA GLY A 121 5.41 -10.86 9.37
C GLY A 121 4.22 -11.43 10.14
N THR A 122 3.28 -12.13 9.50
CA THR A 122 2.05 -12.61 10.16
C THR A 122 1.85 -14.11 10.05
N ASP A 123 1.39 -14.75 11.14
CA ASP A 123 1.10 -16.20 11.22
C ASP A 123 0.04 -16.67 10.20
N ALA A 124 -0.79 -15.74 9.71
CA ALA A 124 -1.79 -15.98 8.68
C ALA A 124 -1.55 -15.07 7.46
N PRO A 125 -1.78 -15.57 6.23
CA PRO A 125 -1.65 -14.76 5.04
C PRO A 125 -2.72 -13.65 5.01
N VAL A 126 -2.30 -12.39 4.81
CA VAL A 126 -3.22 -11.23 4.79
C VAL A 126 -4.26 -11.33 3.68
N LEU A 127 -3.82 -11.82 2.52
CA LEU A 127 -4.64 -12.11 1.34
C LEU A 127 -4.69 -13.63 1.14
N THR A 128 -5.89 -14.12 0.85
CA THR A 128 -6.14 -15.51 0.50
C THR A 128 -5.43 -15.92 -0.81
N SER A 129 -5.30 -17.22 -1.04
CA SER A 129 -4.76 -17.77 -2.29
C SER A 129 -5.53 -17.35 -3.53
N ARG A 130 -6.80 -16.93 -3.37
CA ARG A 130 -7.63 -16.39 -4.44
C ARG A 130 -7.43 -14.88 -4.64
N GLU A 131 -7.35 -14.11 -3.55
CA GLU A 131 -7.20 -12.65 -3.63
C GLU A 131 -5.83 -12.23 -4.20
N ARG A 132 -4.80 -13.06 -3.98
CA ARG A 132 -3.45 -12.82 -4.49
C ARG A 132 -3.42 -12.69 -6.04
N PRO A 133 -3.79 -13.71 -6.83
CA PRO A 133 -3.79 -13.57 -8.29
C PRO A 133 -4.75 -12.48 -8.80
N GLU A 134 -5.89 -12.28 -8.14
CA GLU A 134 -6.80 -11.17 -8.48
C GLU A 134 -6.11 -9.80 -8.32
N MET A 135 -5.34 -9.60 -7.26
CA MET A 135 -4.64 -8.34 -7.03
C MET A 135 -3.43 -8.17 -7.96
N VAL A 136 -2.73 -9.24 -8.34
CA VAL A 136 -1.71 -9.17 -9.40
C VAL A 136 -2.34 -8.66 -10.70
N ALA A 137 -3.47 -9.23 -11.13
CA ALA A 137 -4.16 -8.77 -12.33
C ALA A 137 -4.61 -7.30 -12.26
N VAL A 138 -5.04 -6.83 -11.09
CA VAL A 138 -5.38 -5.41 -10.87
C VAL A 138 -4.15 -4.51 -10.99
N LEU A 139 -2.99 -4.92 -10.46
CA LEU A 139 -1.75 -4.16 -10.59
C LEU A 139 -1.28 -4.11 -12.05
N GLU A 140 -1.29 -5.24 -12.76
CA GLU A 140 -0.91 -5.30 -14.17
C GLU A 140 -1.81 -4.42 -15.05
N ASP A 141 -3.13 -4.53 -14.91
CA ASP A 141 -4.08 -3.69 -15.66
C ASP A 141 -3.93 -2.20 -15.32
N MET A 142 -3.62 -1.87 -14.07
CA MET A 142 -3.39 -0.48 -13.67
C MET A 142 -2.08 0.06 -14.28
N ILE A 143 -1.01 -0.74 -14.31
CA ILE A 143 0.28 -0.38 -14.92
C ILE A 143 0.12 -0.21 -16.44
N ASP A 144 -0.58 -1.13 -17.11
CA ASP A 144 -0.82 -1.08 -18.56
C ASP A 144 -1.56 0.21 -19.01
N LYS A 145 -2.27 0.89 -18.09
CA LYS A 145 -2.95 2.19 -18.33
C LYS A 145 -2.07 3.42 -18.12
N LEU A 146 -0.83 3.28 -17.66
CA LEU A 146 0.08 4.38 -17.40
C LEU A 146 0.89 4.78 -18.65
N SER A 147 1.52 5.97 -18.62
CA SER A 147 2.49 6.34 -19.65
C SER A 147 3.71 5.42 -19.62
N TRP A 148 4.49 5.40 -20.70
CA TRP A 148 5.69 4.57 -20.79
C TRP A 148 6.67 4.83 -19.64
N GLU A 149 6.91 6.10 -19.30
CA GLU A 149 7.81 6.51 -18.22
C GLU A 149 7.26 6.10 -16.84
N GLN A 150 5.94 6.21 -16.65
CA GLN A 150 5.27 5.79 -15.42
C GLN A 150 5.27 4.26 -15.27
N GLN A 151 5.16 3.50 -16.36
CA GLN A 151 5.31 2.04 -16.35
C GLN A 151 6.73 1.65 -15.91
N GLU A 152 7.75 2.27 -16.48
CA GLU A 152 9.15 2.07 -16.09
C GLU A 152 9.37 2.34 -14.60
N GLU A 153 8.82 3.45 -14.10
CA GLU A 153 8.93 3.83 -12.70
C GLU A 153 8.23 2.81 -11.79
N ALA A 154 6.99 2.41 -12.11
CA ALA A 154 6.23 1.45 -11.33
C ALA A 154 6.92 0.08 -11.28
N LEU A 155 7.43 -0.40 -12.41
CA LEU A 155 8.13 -1.67 -12.53
C LEU A 155 9.50 -1.65 -11.83
N SER A 156 10.22 -0.53 -11.90
CA SER A 156 11.48 -0.35 -11.17
C SER A 156 11.26 -0.34 -9.66
N LEU A 157 10.21 0.35 -9.20
CA LEU A 157 9.80 0.36 -7.80
C LEU A 157 9.43 -1.05 -7.32
N TRP A 158 8.59 -1.75 -8.10
CA TRP A 158 8.24 -3.14 -7.82
C TRP A 158 9.49 -4.00 -7.67
N LEU A 159 10.38 -4.00 -8.67
CA LEU A 159 11.57 -4.84 -8.70
C LEU A 159 12.48 -4.56 -7.50
N HIS A 160 12.68 -3.29 -7.13
CA HIS A 160 13.45 -2.90 -5.95
C HIS A 160 12.87 -3.48 -4.66
N HIS A 161 11.54 -3.41 -4.48
CA HIS A 161 10.91 -3.88 -3.26
C HIS A 161 10.73 -5.40 -3.22
N PHE A 162 10.46 -6.03 -4.37
CA PHE A 162 10.33 -7.47 -4.55
C PHE A 162 11.66 -8.18 -4.30
N ALA A 163 12.75 -7.73 -4.91
CA ALA A 163 14.08 -8.33 -4.74
C ALA A 163 14.64 -8.20 -3.31
N ALA A 164 14.11 -7.27 -2.50
CA ALA A 164 14.50 -7.11 -1.10
C ALA A 164 13.84 -8.13 -0.15
N CYS A 165 12.93 -8.96 -0.64
CA CYS A 165 12.22 -9.97 0.15
C CYS A 165 12.38 -11.35 -0.49
N PRO A 166 13.50 -12.06 -0.24
CA PRO A 166 13.82 -13.32 -0.92
C PRO A 166 12.86 -14.47 -0.57
N ASP A 167 12.13 -14.36 0.53
CA ASP A 167 11.22 -15.40 1.02
C ASP A 167 9.78 -15.27 0.48
N THR A 168 9.51 -14.29 -0.39
CA THR A 168 8.16 -14.02 -0.90
C THR A 168 8.11 -13.88 -2.42
N ASP A 169 7.30 -14.72 -3.07
CA ASP A 169 7.01 -14.62 -4.50
C ASP A 169 5.84 -13.64 -4.78
N TRP A 170 5.69 -12.61 -3.96
CA TRP A 170 4.51 -11.74 -3.91
C TRP A 170 4.83 -10.23 -3.86
N PRO A 171 4.09 -9.38 -4.60
CA PRO A 171 3.26 -9.69 -5.76
C PRO A 171 4.15 -10.03 -6.97
N ASN A 172 3.84 -11.09 -7.71
CA ASN A 172 4.62 -11.45 -8.89
C ASN A 172 4.14 -10.65 -10.13
N LEU A 173 4.91 -9.63 -10.52
CA LEU A 173 4.70 -8.84 -11.75
C LEU A 173 5.73 -9.16 -12.85
N GLU A 174 6.41 -10.31 -12.78
CA GLU A 174 7.44 -10.71 -13.73
C GLU A 174 6.93 -10.74 -15.18
N SER A 175 5.69 -11.18 -15.38
CA SER A 175 5.04 -11.20 -16.71
C SER A 175 4.90 -9.80 -17.29
N CYS A 176 4.41 -8.84 -16.49
CA CYS A 176 4.30 -7.43 -16.88
C CYS A 176 5.69 -6.82 -17.15
N TYR A 177 6.67 -7.06 -16.25
CA TYR A 177 8.05 -6.59 -16.40
C TYR A 177 8.70 -7.12 -17.68
N THR A 178 8.60 -8.42 -17.95
CA THR A 178 9.20 -9.07 -19.12
C THR A 178 8.63 -8.52 -20.42
N ARG A 179 7.32 -8.27 -20.45
CA ARG A 179 6.63 -7.67 -21.61
C ARG A 179 7.12 -6.25 -21.86
N TRP A 180 7.17 -5.41 -20.83
CA TRP A 180 7.69 -4.05 -20.93
C TRP A 180 9.17 -4.04 -21.33
N TYR A 181 9.99 -4.94 -20.76
CA TYR A 181 11.42 -5.05 -21.06
C TYR A 181 11.69 -5.50 -22.51
N ALA A 182 10.93 -6.47 -23.02
CA ALA A 182 11.05 -6.89 -24.41
C ALA A 182 10.75 -5.73 -25.37
N GLU A 183 9.79 -4.88 -25.01
CA GLU A 183 9.33 -3.78 -25.83
C GLU A 183 10.31 -2.60 -25.75
N SER A 184 10.88 -2.33 -24.58
CA SER A 184 11.94 -1.33 -24.39
C SER A 184 13.18 -1.69 -25.21
N ARG A 185 13.55 -2.97 -25.24
CA ARG A 185 14.66 -3.49 -26.05
C ARG A 185 14.45 -3.28 -27.55
N ARG A 186 13.21 -3.30 -28.05
CA ARG A 186 12.90 -3.03 -29.46
C ARG A 186 13.00 -1.55 -29.82
N LEU A 187 12.78 -0.65 -28.87
CA LEU A 187 12.90 0.81 -29.09
C LEU A 187 14.36 1.30 -29.11
N LEU A 188 15.26 0.52 -28.52
CA LEU A 188 16.71 0.80 -28.47
C LEU A 188 17.51 0.13 -29.61
N ALA A 189 16.85 -0.70 -30.42
CA ALA A 189 17.44 -1.42 -31.56
C ALA A 189 17.20 -0.66 -32.87
#